data_AF-A0A9E4E613-F1
#
_entry.id   AF-A0A9E4E613-F1
#
_cell.length_a   1.000
_cell.length_b   1.000
_cell.length_c   1.000
_cell.angle_alpha   90.00
_cell.angle_beta   90.00
_cell.angle_gamma   90.00
#
_symmetry.space_group_name_H-M   'P 1'
#
loop_
_entity.id
_entity.type
_entity.pdbx_description
1 polymer ?
#
loop_
_entity_poly.entity_id
_entity_poly.type
_entity_poly.pdbx_seq_one_letter_code
_entity_poly.pdbx_strand_id
1 'polypeptide(L)'
;MAVSRKRALEYADEIISVPRAHVRVSVRQVRDGVTLLHQGRALTKCHITRSGMRAARYMAEALGVKLPALGESVEARVSTGVLWRAISISCLDFRRPESFTLLERLLEEARLQRGSGSDSV
;
A
#
# COMPACT_ATOMS: atom_id res chain seq x y z
N MET A 1 17.69 7.68 4.70
CA MET A 1 17.50 8.92 3.91
C MET A 1 16.01 9.24 3.88
N ALA A 2 15.62 10.44 4.29
CA ALA A 2 14.22 10.88 4.18
C ALA A 2 13.95 11.28 2.73
N VAL A 3 13.25 10.43 1.98
CA VAL A 3 12.73 10.77 0.64
C VAL A 3 11.45 11.56 0.83
N SER A 4 11.29 12.68 0.09
CA SER A 4 10.06 13.46 0.16
C SER A 4 8.87 12.66 -0.37
N ARG A 5 7.68 12.91 0.17
CA ARG A 5 6.45 12.20 -0.25
C ARG A 5 6.20 12.34 -1.76
N LYS A 6 6.45 13.53 -2.33
CA LYS A 6 6.31 13.79 -3.77
C LYS A 6 7.19 12.83 -4.59
N ARG A 7 8.48 12.72 -4.28
CA ARG A 7 9.41 11.82 -5.00
C ARG A 7 9.06 10.34 -4.85
N ALA A 8 8.55 9.94 -3.69
CA ALA A 8 8.09 8.58 -3.48
C ALA A 8 6.88 8.25 -4.38
N LEU A 9 5.93 9.18 -4.51
CA LEU A 9 4.76 9.01 -5.37
C LEU A 9 5.09 9.10 -6.86
N GLU A 10 6.00 9.98 -7.29
CA GLU A 10 6.51 10.01 -8.67
C GLU A 10 7.11 8.64 -9.05
N TYR A 11 7.92 8.06 -8.16
CA TYR A 11 8.45 6.71 -8.36
C TYR A 11 7.35 5.65 -8.37
N ALA A 12 6.32 5.80 -7.54
CA ALA A 12 5.20 4.88 -7.53
C ALA A 12 4.41 4.90 -8.86
N ASP A 13 4.19 6.09 -9.42
CA ASP A 13 3.55 6.26 -10.72
C ASP A 13 4.37 5.63 -11.85
N GLU A 14 5.71 5.76 -11.83
CA GLU A 14 6.59 5.06 -12.77
C GLU A 14 6.38 3.53 -12.73
N ILE A 15 6.31 2.94 -11.52
CA ILE A 15 6.13 1.50 -11.36
C ILE A 15 4.73 1.05 -11.82
N ILE A 16 3.70 1.84 -11.54
CA ILE A 16 2.31 1.50 -11.88
C ILE A 16 2.01 1.72 -13.37
N SER A 17 2.73 2.65 -14.03
CA SER A 17 2.54 2.99 -15.45
C SER A 17 2.73 1.79 -16.40
N VAL A 18 3.49 0.79 -15.97
CA VAL A 18 3.69 -0.47 -16.70
C VAL A 18 2.88 -1.57 -16.03
N PRO A 19 1.77 -2.05 -16.62
CA PRO A 19 0.97 -3.13 -16.05
C PRO A 19 1.79 -4.41 -15.81
N ARG A 20 1.74 -4.94 -14.59
CA ARG A 20 2.41 -6.20 -14.23
C ARG A 20 1.52 -7.03 -13.32
N ALA A 21 1.45 -8.33 -13.56
CA ALA A 21 0.77 -9.27 -12.67
C ALA A 21 1.49 -9.42 -11.31
N HIS A 22 2.79 -9.13 -11.28
CA HIS A 22 3.66 -9.49 -10.17
C HIS A 22 4.71 -8.42 -9.88
N VAL A 23 4.46 -7.61 -8.86
CA VAL A 23 5.38 -6.62 -8.29
C VAL A 23 5.72 -7.04 -6.87
N ARG A 24 7.01 -7.20 -6.57
CA ARG A 24 7.50 -7.52 -5.23
C ARG A 24 7.64 -6.24 -4.43
N VAL A 25 6.89 -6.15 -3.34
CA VAL A 25 6.92 -5.02 -2.42
C VAL A 25 7.16 -5.50 -1.00
N SER A 26 7.66 -4.61 -0.14
CA SER A 26 7.75 -4.88 1.28
C SER A 26 7.10 -3.76 2.09
N VAL A 27 6.37 -4.16 3.12
CA VAL A 27 5.82 -3.25 4.13
C VAL A 27 6.73 -3.34 5.34
N ARG A 28 7.31 -2.21 5.75
CA ARG A 28 8.21 -2.14 6.90
C ARG A 28 7.71 -1.14 7.92
N GLN A 29 7.61 -1.56 9.18
CA GLN A 29 7.30 -0.65 10.28
C GLN A 29 8.58 -0.24 11.01
N VAL A 30 8.75 1.07 11.17
CA VAL A 30 9.82 1.69 11.97
C VAL A 30 9.20 2.67 12.97
N ARG A 31 10.03 3.28 13.83
CA ARG A 31 9.56 4.20 14.88
C ARG A 31 8.75 5.39 14.32
N ASP A 32 9.10 5.85 13.13
CA ASP A 32 8.45 7.00 12.49
C ASP A 32 7.15 6.65 11.73
N GLY A 33 6.80 5.36 11.63
CA GLY A 33 5.63 4.89 10.90
C GLY A 33 5.93 3.72 9.96
N VAL A 34 5.07 3.53 8.97
CA VAL A 34 5.07 2.37 8.08
C VAL A 34 5.40 2.82 6.66
N THR A 35 6.35 2.14 6.02
CA THR A 35 6.80 2.46 4.65
C THR A 35 6.52 1.29 3.74
N LEU A 36 5.92 1.56 2.58
CA LEU A 36 5.81 0.62 1.48
C LEU A 36 7.01 0.81 0.56
N LEU A 37 7.71 -0.28 0.27
CA LEU A 37 8.97 -0.28 -0.46
C LEU A 37 8.85 -1.17 -1.70
N HIS A 38 9.52 -0.75 -2.77
CA HIS A 38 9.83 -1.58 -3.94
C HIS A 38 11.34 -1.50 -4.18
N GLN A 39 12.03 -2.64 -4.17
CA GLN A 39 13.50 -2.71 -4.33
C GLN A 39 14.26 -1.75 -3.39
N GLY A 40 13.81 -1.65 -2.13
CA GLY A 40 14.41 -0.76 -1.12
C GLY A 40 14.08 0.73 -1.28
N ARG A 41 13.36 1.13 -2.34
CA ARG A 41 12.90 2.51 -2.56
C ARG A 41 11.47 2.70 -2.07
N ALA A 42 11.21 3.81 -1.38
CA ALA A 42 9.89 4.11 -0.84
C ALA A 42 8.90 4.47 -1.96
N LEU A 43 7.73 3.83 -1.94
CA LEU A 43 6.57 4.17 -2.76
C LEU A 43 5.64 5.13 -2.00
N THR A 44 5.47 4.91 -0.70
CA THR A 44 4.70 5.77 0.19
C THR A 44 5.09 5.53 1.66
N LYS A 45 4.82 6.50 2.54
CA LYS A 45 5.04 6.43 3.98
C LYS A 45 3.80 6.91 4.74
N CYS A 46 3.32 6.06 5.63
CA CYS A 46 2.27 6.37 6.60
C CYS A 46 2.92 6.74 7.94
N HIS A 47 2.79 7.99 8.37
CA HIS A 47 3.39 8.47 9.63
C HIS A 47 2.68 7.94 10.87
N ILE A 48 3.39 7.94 12.02
CA ILE A 48 2.88 7.52 13.34
C ILE A 48 1.84 8.50 13.93
N THR A 49 0.73 8.67 13.24
CA THR A 49 -0.46 9.44 13.66
C THR A 49 -1.69 8.53 13.63
N ARG A 50 -2.80 8.91 14.28
CA ARG A 50 -4.04 8.09 14.20
C ARG A 50 -4.49 7.84 12.76
N SER A 51 -4.49 8.88 11.94
CA SER A 51 -4.86 8.78 10.52
C SER A 51 -3.84 7.95 9.73
N GLY A 52 -2.54 8.21 9.93
CA GLY A 52 -1.47 7.47 9.25
C GLY A 52 -1.43 5.99 9.61
N MET A 53 -1.66 5.61 10.87
CA MET A 53 -1.70 4.21 11.27
C MET A 53 -2.95 3.48 10.76
N ARG A 54 -4.09 4.16 10.63
CA ARG A 54 -5.26 3.62 9.91
C ARG A 54 -4.92 3.38 8.44
N ALA A 55 -4.33 4.37 7.78
CA ALA A 55 -3.88 4.24 6.40
C ALA A 55 -2.91 3.06 6.22
N ALA A 56 -1.94 2.91 7.13
CA ALA A 56 -0.98 1.81 7.11
C ALA A 56 -1.66 0.44 7.24
N ARG A 57 -2.62 0.31 8.16
CA ARG A 57 -3.36 -0.93 8.38
C ARG A 57 -4.13 -1.33 7.11
N TYR A 58 -4.92 -0.41 6.55
CA TYR A 58 -5.71 -0.69 5.36
C TYR A 58 -4.87 -0.87 4.10
N MET A 59 -3.72 -0.18 4.00
CA MET A 59 -2.74 -0.42 2.95
C MET A 59 -2.20 -1.86 3.01
N ALA A 60 -1.84 -2.35 4.20
CA ALA A 60 -1.40 -3.73 4.38
C ALA A 60 -2.52 -4.74 4.02
N GLU A 61 -3.76 -4.45 4.43
CA GLU A 61 -4.93 -5.26 4.09
C GLU A 61 -5.18 -5.30 2.57
N ALA A 62 -5.03 -4.18 1.87
CA ALA A 62 -5.12 -4.11 0.42
C ALA A 62 -4.01 -4.92 -0.28
N LEU A 63 -2.84 -5.07 0.35
CA LEU A 63 -1.77 -5.94 -0.14
C LEU A 63 -2.00 -7.42 0.22
N GLY A 64 -2.99 -7.72 1.06
CA GLY A 64 -3.26 -9.08 1.53
C GLY A 64 -2.29 -9.56 2.61
N VAL A 65 -1.61 -8.64 3.31
CA VAL A 65 -0.67 -8.96 4.39
C VAL A 65 -1.12 -8.35 5.71
N LYS A 66 -0.63 -8.90 6.82
CA LYS A 66 -0.79 -8.26 8.13
C LYS A 66 0.16 -7.07 8.23
N LEU A 67 -0.25 -6.05 8.97
CA LEU A 67 0.65 -4.97 9.33
C LEU A 67 1.80 -5.55 10.17
N PRO A 68 3.08 -5.39 9.77
CA PRO A 68 4.22 -5.93 10.52
C PRO A 68 4.36 -5.22 11.86
N ALA A 69 4.98 -5.87 12.86
CA ALA A 69 5.29 -5.22 14.13
C ALA A 69 6.47 -4.23 14.00
N LEU A 70 6.70 -3.44 15.05
CA LEU A 70 7.78 -2.45 15.07
C LEU A 70 9.15 -3.11 14.87
N GLY A 71 9.89 -2.69 13.84
CA GLY A 71 11.19 -3.23 13.49
C GLY A 71 11.12 -4.37 12.47
N GLU A 72 9.93 -4.89 12.17
CA GLU A 72 9.71 -5.98 11.24
C GLU A 72 9.37 -5.48 9.82
N SER A 73 9.45 -6.42 8.88
CA SER A 73 9.05 -6.24 7.49
C SER A 73 8.35 -7.49 6.99
N VAL A 74 7.34 -7.31 6.14
CA VAL A 74 6.65 -8.39 5.44
C VAL A 74 6.69 -8.14 3.94
N GLU A 75 6.92 -9.18 3.15
CA GLU A 75 6.92 -9.10 1.69
C GLU A 75 5.55 -9.50 1.12
N ALA A 76 5.21 -8.90 -0.02
CA ALA A 76 4.02 -9.25 -0.80
C ALA A 76 4.36 -9.24 -2.29
N ARG A 77 3.67 -10.10 -3.05
CA ARG A 77 3.72 -10.13 -4.51
C ARG A 77 2.33 -9.80 -5.04
N VAL A 78 2.17 -8.63 -5.65
CA VAL A 78 0.85 -8.08 -6.03
C VAL A 78 0.86 -7.57 -7.46
N SER A 79 -0.31 -7.48 -8.10
CA SER A 79 -0.42 -6.81 -9.39
C SER A 79 -0.24 -5.29 -9.24
N THR A 80 0.06 -4.59 -10.33
CA THR A 80 0.09 -3.12 -10.33
C THR A 80 -1.27 -2.50 -9.97
N GLY A 81 -2.37 -3.17 -10.31
CA GLY A 81 -3.72 -2.74 -9.92
C GLY A 81 -3.96 -2.79 -8.40
N VAL A 82 -3.49 -3.85 -7.73
CA VAL A 82 -3.54 -3.95 -6.27
C VAL A 82 -2.58 -2.93 -5.63
N LEU A 83 -1.39 -2.77 -6.20
CA LEU A 83 -0.41 -1.80 -5.72
C LEU A 83 -0.94 -0.37 -5.77
N TRP A 84 -1.59 0.03 -6.87
CA TRP A 84 -2.23 1.34 -7.00
C TRP A 84 -3.27 1.57 -5.90
N ARG A 85 -4.10 0.57 -5.58
CA ARG A 85 -5.11 0.67 -4.51
C ARG A 85 -4.47 0.85 -3.15
N ALA A 86 -3.41 0.08 -2.85
CA ALA A 86 -2.67 0.21 -1.60
C ALA A 86 -2.06 1.61 -1.44
N ILE A 87 -1.47 2.17 -2.50
CA ILE A 87 -0.92 3.54 -2.49
C ILE A 87 -2.04 4.58 -2.35
N SER A 88 -3.16 4.44 -3.07
CA SER A 88 -4.31 5.34 -2.95
C SER A 88 -4.87 5.35 -1.53
N ILE A 89 -4.98 4.19 -0.88
CA ILE A 89 -5.39 4.08 0.54
C ILE A 89 -4.43 4.83 1.45
N SER A 90 -3.11 4.75 1.20
CA SER A 90 -2.11 5.49 1.98
C SER A 90 -2.26 7.02 1.88
N CYS A 91 -2.94 7.50 0.84
CA CYS A 91 -3.15 8.91 0.56
C CYS A 91 -4.48 9.46 1.10
N LEU A 92 -5.39 8.60 1.58
CA LEU A 92 -6.68 9.01 2.14
C LEU A 92 -6.52 9.80 3.46
N ASP A 93 -7.42 10.76 3.68
CA ASP A 93 -7.51 11.47 4.96
C ASP A 93 -8.60 10.86 5.84
N PHE A 94 -8.21 10.00 6.77
CA PHE A 94 -9.14 9.34 7.71
C PHE A 94 -9.71 10.25 8.81
N ARG A 95 -9.44 11.56 8.75
CA ARG A 95 -10.19 12.56 9.51
C ARG A 95 -11.51 12.94 8.83
N ARG A 96 -11.64 12.61 7.54
CA ARG A 96 -12.85 12.86 6.74
C ARG A 96 -13.66 11.57 6.59
N PRO A 97 -14.95 11.57 6.94
CA PRO A 97 -15.79 10.37 6.85
C PRO A 97 -15.95 9.86 5.41
N GLU A 98 -15.92 10.74 4.41
CA GLU A 98 -16.07 10.37 2.99
C GLU A 98 -14.91 9.50 2.49
N SER A 99 -13.74 9.59 3.13
CA SER A 99 -12.60 8.71 2.84
C SER A 99 -12.93 7.24 3.07
N PHE A 100 -13.89 6.92 3.96
CA PHE A 100 -14.27 5.52 4.23
C PHE A 100 -15.05 4.90 3.07
N THR A 101 -15.86 5.69 2.36
CA THR A 101 -16.54 5.22 1.14
C THR A 101 -15.54 4.86 0.05
N LEU A 102 -14.50 5.69 -0.13
CA LEU A 102 -13.42 5.37 -1.07
C LEU A 102 -12.60 4.17 -0.60
N LEU A 103 -12.31 4.07 0.70
CA LEU A 103 -11.59 2.96 1.30
C LEU A 103 -12.30 1.63 1.01
N GLU A 104 -13.60 1.54 1.28
CA GLU A 104 -14.39 0.32 1.07
C GLU A 104 -14.28 -0.16 -0.38
N ARG A 105 -14.43 0.77 -1.33
CA ARG A 105 -14.30 0.44 -2.75
C ARG A 105 -12.89 -0.03 -3.11
N LEU A 106 -11.86 0.65 -2.62
CA LEU A 106 -10.46 0.30 -2.88
C LEU A 106 -10.09 -1.07 -2.30
N LEU A 107 -10.57 -1.39 -1.09
CA LEU A 107 -10.34 -2.68 -0.45
C LEU A 107 -11.05 -3.82 -1.19
N GLU A 108 -12.30 -3.62 -1.57
CA GLU A 108 -13.07 -4.63 -2.29
C GLU A 108 -12.43 -4.96 -3.64
N GLU A 109 -12.09 -3.95 -4.43
CA GLU A 109 -11.43 -4.17 -5.71
C GLU A 109 -10.03 -4.80 -5.56
N ALA A 110 -9.29 -4.43 -4.51
CA ALA A 110 -8.00 -5.06 -4.22
C ALA A 110 -8.19 -6.54 -3.88
N ARG A 111 -9.23 -6.88 -3.11
CA ARG A 111 -9.58 -8.27 -2.77
C ARG A 111 -9.92 -9.07 -4.03
N LEU A 112 -10.77 -8.54 -4.91
CA LEU A 112 -11.14 -9.19 -6.17
C LEU A 112 -9.92 -9.47 -7.06
N GLN A 113 -9.00 -8.50 -7.16
CA GLN A 113 -7.78 -8.65 -7.99
C GLN A 113 -6.72 -9.56 -7.38
N ARG A 114 -6.70 -9.74 -6.05
CA ARG A 114 -5.87 -10.77 -5.41
C ARG A 114 -6.46 -12.17 -5.62
N GLY A 115 -7.79 -12.29 -5.62
CA GLY A 115 -8.52 -13.55 -5.75
C GLY A 115 -8.62 -14.09 -7.18
N SER A 116 -8.55 -13.24 -8.22
CA SER A 116 -8.65 -13.66 -9.62
C SER A 116 -7.41 -14.39 -10.15
N GLY A 117 -6.46 -14.77 -9.29
CA GLY A 117 -5.27 -15.55 -9.64
C GLY A 117 -5.46 -17.08 -9.53
N SER A 118 -6.65 -17.57 -9.18
CA SER A 118 -6.87 -19.00 -8.92
C SER A 118 -8.14 -19.60 -9.55
N ASP A 119 -8.72 -18.98 -10.57
CA ASP A 119 -9.73 -19.65 -11.42
C ASP A 119 -9.15 -19.77 -12.84
N SER A 120 -8.25 -20.73 -12.99
CA SER A 120 -7.94 -21.33 -14.28
C SER A 120 -8.56 -22.72 -14.26
N VAL A 121 -9.79 -22.83 -14.75
CA VAL A 121 -10.44 -24.09 -15.15
C VAL A 121 -11.04 -23.87 -16.52
#